data_AF-D2VNP3-F1
#
_entry.id   AF-D2VNP3-F1
#
_cell.length_a   1.000
_cell.length_b   1.000
_cell.length_c   1.000
_cell.angle_alpha   90.00
_cell.angle_beta   90.00
_cell.angle_gamma   90.00
#
_symmetry.space_group_name_H-M   'P 1'
#
loop_
_entity.id
_entity.type
_entity.pdbx_description
1 polymer ?
#
loop_
_entity_poly.entity_id
_entity_poly.type
_entity_poly.pdbx_seq_one_letter_code
_entity_poly.pdbx_strand_id
1 'polypeptide(L)'
;MLAMTCKDNYEWTMEYIKNVICKYYVKEHPKKYSRNVTIKEWSIVNALRQMERLWVGNLNLDPITEILKEIAKRNGSIKELSSFLKLDYDYESVFELLNIRKESPTPVQVETLSVKLPDTNIGRHIYEALESQKFINTIESELIGYGLKAAEIEMTLTRSKFFKILTKLKDIEILHLNIDQEYEYTMGGMGGRGKGGIRRPIIDKINDDGKEAFDETFAYIPIFYNLKTLRIDKYFDENTDYIFEILGLFPNLEHFHLITSTAIDDDHLELICKFCPKLKTLDIADDNEALSITDEGLLKFLEKQTSIEIIDLEPMPYITGAVLKKLGDFPTLKKFAVQRTVWCEGGYEVQDNDVYFGGNPNPKLEYIDIGSGYTFNEEQYEKLFTSLKTVAPNLKSFGQFGELESKKIVELYINTLEELEINLGTFDLIQSCTNLKKVILDSVLDKQDKIVCNLNVTELVDYCYSHEMYPILTESFPNLKVIEGAHFGLFNFLLENINCWPQLEFLNVQTEPKFELLETLMSQRPKLAIVIEEDMPLSPQAFYYQWLVRDCLKKR
;
A
#
# COMPACT_ATOMS: atom_id res chain seq x y z
N MET A 1 30.91 -24.22 22.65
CA MET A 1 31.98 -23.67 23.53
C MET A 1 32.84 -22.78 22.64
N LEU A 2 32.51 -21.53 22.40
CA LEU A 2 32.30 -20.45 23.36
C LEU A 2 31.15 -19.55 22.91
N ALA A 3 30.15 -19.39 23.79
CA ALA A 3 29.30 -18.21 23.76
C ALA A 3 30.20 -17.02 24.09
N MET A 4 30.48 -16.15 23.12
CA MET A 4 31.36 -15.00 23.30
C MET A 4 30.69 -13.73 22.78
N THR A 5 29.95 -13.13 23.71
CA THR A 5 29.63 -11.71 23.83
C THR A 5 30.91 -10.88 23.93
N CYS A 6 31.62 -10.66 22.82
CA CYS A 6 32.76 -9.75 22.84
C CYS A 6 32.27 -8.30 22.72
N LYS A 7 32.51 -7.52 23.76
CA LYS A 7 32.34 -6.06 23.81
C LYS A 7 33.01 -5.38 22.61
N ASP A 8 34.12 -5.94 22.12
CA ASP A 8 34.89 -5.39 21.01
C ASP A 8 34.15 -5.53 19.66
N ASN A 9 33.31 -6.55 19.46
CA ASN A 9 32.46 -6.64 18.26
C ASN A 9 31.29 -5.66 18.33
N TYR A 10 30.75 -5.41 19.53
CA TYR A 10 29.73 -4.39 19.74
C TYR A 10 30.30 -2.98 19.52
N GLU A 11 31.48 -2.70 20.06
CA GLU A 11 32.17 -1.42 19.87
C GLU A 11 32.60 -1.26 18.42
N TRP A 12 33.15 -2.29 17.76
CA TRP A 12 33.46 -2.23 16.34
C TRP A 12 32.22 -2.03 15.46
N THR A 13 31.12 -2.75 15.71
CA THR A 13 29.86 -2.58 14.97
C THR A 13 29.27 -1.19 15.22
N MET A 14 29.31 -0.70 16.46
CA MET A 14 28.89 0.67 16.80
C MET A 14 29.77 1.73 16.12
N GLU A 15 31.09 1.57 16.14
CA GLU A 15 32.07 2.49 15.55
C GLU A 15 31.97 2.48 14.01
N TYR A 16 31.85 1.30 13.40
CA TYR A 16 31.68 1.11 11.97
C TYR A 16 30.33 1.67 11.49
N ILE A 17 29.24 1.40 12.21
CA ILE A 17 27.92 1.96 11.87
C ILE A 17 27.91 3.49 12.10
N LYS A 18 28.47 4.01 13.20
CA LYS A 18 28.67 5.45 13.44
C LYS A 18 29.47 6.13 12.32
N ASN A 19 30.50 5.46 11.81
CA ASN A 19 31.40 6.04 10.81
C ASN A 19 30.91 5.84 9.36
N VAL A 20 30.10 4.82 9.08
CA VAL A 20 29.77 4.41 7.70
C VAL A 20 28.27 4.51 7.36
N ILE A 21 27.35 4.23 8.29
CA ILE A 21 25.89 4.31 8.04
C ILE A 21 25.28 5.59 8.61
N CYS A 22 25.93 6.19 9.62
CA CYS A 22 25.26 7.12 10.50
C CYS A 22 25.88 8.53 10.54
N LYS A 23 25.46 9.42 9.63
CA LYS A 23 25.35 10.86 9.93
C LYS A 23 24.20 11.15 10.93
N TYR A 24 23.99 10.30 11.94
CA TYR A 24 23.04 10.58 13.01
C TYR A 24 23.75 11.35 14.12
N TYR A 25 23.11 12.39 14.62
CA TYR A 25 23.50 13.07 15.84
C TYR A 25 23.35 12.09 17.02
N VAL A 26 24.43 11.42 17.43
CA VAL A 26 24.52 10.88 18.79
C VAL A 26 24.74 12.07 19.70
N LYS A 27 23.65 12.74 20.10
CA LYS A 27 23.72 13.64 21.24
C LYS A 27 23.79 12.76 22.48
N GLU A 28 25.00 12.55 22.99
CA GLU A 28 25.14 12.26 24.42
C GLU A 28 24.36 13.33 25.16
N HIS A 29 23.27 12.94 25.84
CA HIS A 29 22.77 13.78 26.92
C HIS A 29 23.84 13.78 28.01
N PRO A 30 24.47 14.92 28.33
CA PRO A 30 25.24 15.00 29.55
C PRO A 30 24.21 14.88 30.68
N LYS A 31 24.25 13.76 31.41
CA LYS A 31 23.53 13.63 32.67
C LYS A 31 23.92 14.79 33.58
N LYS A 32 22.97 15.67 33.86
CA LYS A 32 22.92 16.34 35.16
C LYS A 32 21.48 16.31 35.68
N TYR A 33 21.34 15.57 36.79
CA TYR A 33 20.18 15.47 37.69
C TYR A 33 19.04 14.52 37.31
N SER A 34 19.30 13.22 37.45
CA SER A 34 18.30 12.29 38.02
C SER A 34 19.02 11.05 38.56
N ARG A 35 18.96 10.85 39.88
CA ARG A 35 19.37 9.59 40.53
C ARG A 35 18.14 8.67 40.50
N ASN A 36 18.27 7.53 39.83
CA ASN A 36 17.31 6.42 39.73
C ASN A 36 16.37 6.40 38.51
N VAL A 37 16.93 6.57 37.31
CA VAL A 37 16.35 5.96 36.10
C VAL A 37 17.31 4.85 35.68
N THR A 38 16.83 3.60 35.72
CA THR A 38 17.52 2.45 35.13
C THR A 38 17.55 2.72 33.62
N ILE A 39 18.71 3.12 33.11
CA ILE A 39 18.92 3.31 31.69
C ILE A 39 18.83 1.92 31.07
N LYS A 40 17.70 1.64 30.39
CA LYS A 40 17.66 0.53 29.43
C LYS A 40 18.81 0.78 28.46
N GLU A 41 19.75 -0.14 28.39
CA GLU A 41 20.86 -0.10 27.44
C GLU A 41 20.29 0.10 26.03
N TRP A 42 20.50 1.29 25.50
CA TRP A 42 20.14 1.64 24.14
C TRP A 42 21.24 1.08 23.25
N SER A 43 20.93 0.01 22.51
CA SER A 43 21.82 -0.55 21.49
C SER A 43 21.27 -0.19 20.12
N ILE A 44 22.14 0.06 19.16
CA ILE A 44 21.73 0.31 17.77
C ILE A 44 20.92 -0.84 17.20
N VAL A 45 21.18 -2.08 17.63
CA VAL A 45 20.36 -3.25 17.34
C VAL A 45 18.95 -3.11 17.91
N ASN A 46 18.78 -2.58 19.13
CA ASN A 46 17.44 -2.29 19.68
C ASN A 46 16.74 -1.12 18.95
N ALA A 47 17.49 -0.14 18.46
CA ALA A 47 16.94 0.96 17.65
C ALA A 47 16.55 0.49 16.23
N LEU A 48 17.37 -0.36 15.60
CA LEU A 48 17.07 -1.00 14.32
C LEU A 48 15.91 -1.99 14.45
N ARG A 49 15.83 -2.77 15.54
CA ARG A 49 14.67 -3.64 15.83
C ARG A 49 13.38 -2.88 16.08
N GLN A 50 13.46 -1.60 16.46
CA GLN A 50 12.30 -0.70 16.51
C GLN A 50 11.92 -0.18 15.12
N MET A 51 12.80 -0.31 14.12
CA MET A 51 12.46 0.03 12.74
C MET A 51 11.54 -1.02 12.15
N GLU A 52 10.30 -0.59 11.95
CA GLU A 52 9.28 -1.37 11.25
C GLU A 52 9.65 -1.66 9.82
N ARG A 53 10.54 -0.85 9.23
CA ARG A 53 11.01 -0.89 7.84
C ARG A 53 12.41 -0.34 7.71
N LEU A 54 13.33 -1.15 7.20
CA LEU A 54 14.72 -0.77 6.92
C LEU A 54 14.92 -0.57 5.42
N TRP A 55 15.34 0.62 4.99
CA TRP A 55 15.66 0.90 3.60
C TRP A 55 17.10 0.52 3.28
N VAL A 56 17.29 -0.19 2.16
CA VAL A 56 18.57 -0.62 1.61
C VAL A 56 18.74 0.04 0.24
N GLY A 57 19.72 0.92 0.13
CA GLY A 57 20.02 1.71 -1.06
C GLY A 57 21.51 2.03 -1.21
N ASN A 58 21.87 2.82 -2.24
CA ASN A 58 23.24 3.23 -2.61
C ASN A 58 24.15 3.63 -1.44
N LEU A 59 23.59 4.32 -0.45
CA LEU A 59 24.36 4.89 0.64
C LEU A 59 24.65 3.91 1.79
N ASN A 60 23.93 2.78 1.87
CA ASN A 60 24.01 1.90 3.03
C ASN A 60 24.06 0.39 2.70
N LEU A 61 24.19 0.02 1.42
CA LEU A 61 24.29 -1.38 0.98
C LEU A 61 25.48 -2.12 1.61
N ASP A 62 26.72 -1.63 1.45
CA ASP A 62 27.91 -2.35 1.95
C ASP A 62 27.83 -2.58 3.46
N PRO A 63 27.49 -1.57 4.28
CA PRO A 63 27.42 -1.79 5.72
C PRO A 63 26.29 -2.74 6.13
N ILE A 64 25.13 -2.69 5.48
CA ILE A 64 24.04 -3.64 5.75
C ILE A 64 24.46 -5.05 5.37
N THR A 65 25.15 -5.21 4.24
CA THR A 65 25.70 -6.48 3.76
C THR A 65 26.66 -7.09 4.77
N GLU A 66 27.59 -6.31 5.31
CA GLU A 66 28.53 -6.79 6.34
C GLU A 66 27.82 -7.20 7.63
N ILE A 67 26.80 -6.46 8.05
CA ILE A 67 25.98 -6.84 9.22
C ILE A 67 25.24 -8.15 8.96
N LEU A 68 24.66 -8.33 7.77
CA LEU A 68 23.96 -9.56 7.39
C LEU A 68 24.91 -10.76 7.32
N LYS A 69 26.12 -10.60 6.81
CA LYS A 69 27.16 -11.65 6.83
C LYS A 69 27.49 -12.06 8.27
N GLU A 70 27.63 -11.09 9.18
CA GLU A 70 27.90 -11.39 10.60
C GLU A 70 26.70 -12.10 11.27
N ILE A 71 25.46 -11.70 10.95
CA ILE A 71 24.25 -12.40 11.39
C ILE A 71 24.26 -13.84 10.87
N ALA A 72 24.56 -14.04 9.59
CA ALA A 72 24.56 -15.36 8.97
C ALA A 72 25.65 -16.28 9.56
N LYS A 73 26.84 -15.74 9.81
CA LYS A 73 27.97 -16.44 10.45
C LYS A 73 27.60 -17.02 11.82
N ARG A 74 26.83 -16.29 12.62
CA ARG A 74 26.34 -16.77 13.92
C ARG A 74 25.01 -17.52 13.86
N ASN A 75 24.54 -17.90 12.66
CA ASN A 75 23.25 -18.55 12.42
C ASN A 75 22.05 -17.75 12.94
N GLY A 76 22.16 -16.43 12.94
CA GLY A 76 21.09 -15.51 13.29
C GLY A 76 20.03 -15.39 12.21
N SER A 77 19.10 -14.45 12.40
CA SER A 77 18.01 -14.17 11.46
C SER A 77 18.03 -12.71 11.03
N ILE A 78 17.60 -12.42 9.80
CA ILE A 78 17.41 -11.04 9.30
C ILE A 78 16.46 -10.22 10.19
N LYS A 79 15.54 -10.89 10.89
CA LYS A 79 14.65 -10.30 11.90
C LYS A 79 15.39 -9.61 13.04
N GLU A 80 16.67 -9.90 13.23
CA GLU A 80 17.49 -9.21 14.20
C GLU A 80 17.80 -7.77 13.81
N LEU A 81 17.68 -7.42 12.51
CA LEU A 81 17.72 -6.07 11.99
C LEU A 81 16.32 -5.51 11.80
N SER A 82 15.53 -6.12 10.93
CA SER A 82 14.16 -5.71 10.67
C SER A 82 13.33 -6.86 10.10
N SER A 83 12.02 -6.81 10.33
CA SER A 83 11.06 -7.71 9.69
C SER A 83 10.66 -7.25 8.28
N PHE A 84 10.93 -5.98 7.92
CA PHE A 84 10.57 -5.39 6.63
C PHE A 84 11.80 -4.73 5.99
N LEU A 85 12.15 -5.10 4.76
CA LEU A 85 13.16 -4.39 3.97
C LEU A 85 12.54 -3.64 2.79
N LYS A 86 12.91 -2.37 2.59
CA LYS A 86 12.74 -1.68 1.29
C LYS A 86 14.05 -1.83 0.53
N LEU A 87 14.02 -2.47 -0.63
CA LEU A 87 15.15 -2.78 -1.49
C LEU A 87 15.08 -1.86 -2.71
N ASP A 88 15.97 -0.88 -2.78
CA ASP A 88 15.97 0.18 -3.79
C ASP A 88 17.40 0.38 -4.31
N TYR A 89 17.83 -0.60 -5.11
CA TYR A 89 19.20 -0.74 -5.62
C TYR A 89 19.20 -1.59 -6.90
N ASP A 90 20.36 -1.71 -7.57
CA ASP A 90 20.55 -2.71 -8.61
C ASP A 90 20.29 -4.15 -8.15
N TYR A 91 19.88 -4.94 -9.14
CA TYR A 91 19.50 -6.33 -9.00
C TYR A 91 20.63 -7.18 -8.41
N GLU A 92 21.86 -7.06 -8.93
CA GLU A 92 22.99 -7.90 -8.54
C GLU A 92 23.26 -7.77 -7.04
N SER A 93 23.26 -6.56 -6.53
CA SER A 93 23.51 -6.26 -5.13
C SER A 93 22.40 -6.77 -4.21
N VAL A 94 21.14 -6.58 -4.62
CA VAL A 94 19.97 -7.07 -3.86
C VAL A 94 19.97 -8.60 -3.83
N PHE A 95 20.26 -9.23 -4.97
CA PHE A 95 20.37 -10.67 -5.07
C PHE A 95 21.46 -11.21 -4.15
N GLU A 96 22.67 -10.66 -4.21
CA GLU A 96 23.79 -11.08 -3.36
C GLU A 96 23.49 -10.89 -1.87
N LEU A 97 22.86 -9.77 -1.51
CA LEU A 97 22.44 -9.48 -0.13
C LEU A 97 21.45 -10.53 0.39
N LEU A 98 20.44 -10.88 -0.41
CA LEU A 98 19.45 -11.92 -0.03
C LEU A 98 20.04 -13.33 -0.09
N ASN A 99 21.10 -13.53 -0.87
CA ASN A 99 21.79 -14.81 -1.05
C ASN A 99 22.82 -15.13 0.04
N ILE A 100 23.04 -14.23 1.01
CA ILE A 100 23.92 -14.50 2.16
C ILE A 100 23.41 -15.76 2.89
N ARG A 101 24.28 -16.76 3.01
CA ARG A 101 23.98 -18.09 3.57
C ARG A 101 24.40 -18.19 5.04
N LYS A 102 23.57 -18.83 5.86
CA LYS A 102 23.93 -19.21 7.23
C LYS A 102 25.05 -20.25 7.22
N GLU A 103 25.97 -20.21 8.19
CA GLU A 103 27.06 -21.19 8.31
C GLU A 103 26.59 -22.59 8.76
N SER A 104 25.39 -22.70 9.33
CA SER A 104 24.79 -23.97 9.72
C SER A 104 24.46 -24.79 8.47
N PRO A 105 25.01 -26.00 8.33
CA PRO A 105 24.75 -26.87 7.18
C PRO A 105 23.40 -27.59 7.31
N THR A 106 22.41 -27.00 7.98
CA THR A 106 21.10 -27.63 8.13
C THR A 106 20.36 -27.46 6.81
N PRO A 107 20.18 -28.54 6.02
CA PRO A 107 19.58 -28.41 4.71
C PRO A 107 18.10 -28.04 4.87
N VAL A 108 17.62 -27.13 4.03
CA VAL A 108 16.23 -26.67 4.05
C VAL A 108 15.50 -27.31 2.88
N GLN A 109 14.40 -27.99 3.18
CA GLN A 109 13.49 -28.49 2.15
C GLN A 109 12.55 -27.35 1.73
N VAL A 110 12.52 -27.04 0.44
CA VAL A 110 11.67 -26.02 -0.15
C VAL A 110 10.85 -26.66 -1.25
N GLU A 111 9.53 -26.59 -1.12
CA GLU A 111 8.66 -26.93 -2.23
C GLU A 111 8.73 -25.80 -3.26
N THR A 112 9.03 -26.17 -4.50
CA THR A 112 9.29 -25.25 -5.60
C THR A 112 8.57 -25.70 -6.86
N LEU A 113 8.32 -24.76 -7.75
CA LEU A 113 7.97 -25.01 -9.15
C LEU A 113 9.19 -24.78 -10.02
N SER A 114 9.39 -25.68 -10.99
CA SER A 114 10.36 -25.45 -12.05
C SER A 114 9.72 -24.59 -13.13
N VAL A 115 10.29 -23.42 -13.37
CA VAL A 115 9.82 -22.47 -14.40
C VAL A 115 10.94 -22.27 -15.39
N LYS A 116 10.63 -22.47 -16.66
CA LYS A 116 11.60 -22.31 -17.74
C LYS A 116 11.92 -20.83 -17.98
N LEU A 117 13.20 -20.49 -18.11
CA LEU A 117 13.71 -19.15 -18.39
C LEU A 117 14.70 -19.18 -19.59
N PRO A 118 14.78 -18.10 -20.40
CA PRO A 118 13.74 -17.11 -20.60
C PRO A 118 12.58 -17.73 -21.40
N ASP A 119 11.35 -17.61 -20.91
CA ASP A 119 10.16 -17.97 -21.68
C ASP A 119 9.23 -16.74 -21.77
N THR A 120 8.67 -16.48 -22.95
CA THR A 120 7.68 -15.41 -23.11
C THR A 120 6.32 -15.84 -22.55
N ASN A 121 6.07 -17.14 -22.41
CA ASN A 121 4.82 -17.74 -21.93
C ASN A 121 5.01 -18.37 -20.54
N ILE A 122 5.74 -17.71 -19.64
CA ILE A 122 6.06 -18.24 -18.32
C ILE A 122 4.81 -18.69 -17.55
N GLY A 123 3.70 -17.96 -17.60
CA GLY A 123 2.61 -18.35 -16.75
C GLY A 123 1.75 -19.48 -17.25
N ARG A 124 1.69 -19.72 -18.56
CA ARG A 124 1.24 -21.04 -19.05
C ARG A 124 2.06 -22.16 -18.40
N HIS A 125 3.38 -21.97 -18.27
CA HIS A 125 4.23 -22.94 -17.58
C HIS A 125 3.98 -23.01 -16.09
N ILE A 126 3.73 -21.89 -15.39
CA ILE A 126 3.35 -21.90 -13.97
C ILE A 126 2.04 -22.67 -13.78
N TYR A 127 1.05 -22.41 -14.62
CA TYR A 127 -0.23 -23.10 -14.62
C TYR A 127 -0.04 -24.62 -14.80
N GLU A 128 0.66 -25.02 -15.85
CA GLU A 128 0.93 -26.45 -16.15
C GLU A 128 1.76 -27.10 -15.03
N ALA A 129 2.74 -26.39 -14.47
CA ALA A 129 3.61 -26.87 -13.40
C ALA A 129 2.88 -27.03 -12.06
N LEU A 130 1.95 -26.12 -11.73
CA LEU A 130 1.13 -26.23 -10.52
C LEU A 130 0.28 -27.50 -10.49
N GLU A 131 -0.19 -27.94 -11.66
CA GLU A 131 -1.03 -29.13 -11.80
C GLU A 131 -0.22 -30.43 -11.91
N SER A 132 1.04 -30.37 -12.33
CA SER A 132 1.79 -31.58 -12.72
C SER A 132 3.20 -31.74 -12.12
N GLN A 133 3.84 -30.69 -11.60
CA GLN A 133 5.28 -30.65 -11.34
C GLN A 133 5.66 -29.79 -10.13
N LYS A 134 5.34 -30.26 -8.92
CA LYS A 134 5.89 -29.72 -7.67
C LYS A 134 7.14 -30.51 -7.25
N PHE A 135 8.22 -29.80 -6.97
CA PHE A 135 9.50 -30.40 -6.56
C PHE A 135 9.85 -30.02 -5.15
N ILE A 136 10.29 -30.98 -4.34
CA ILE A 136 10.94 -30.70 -3.06
C ILE A 136 12.43 -30.56 -3.33
N ASN A 137 12.94 -29.34 -3.26
CA ASN A 137 14.36 -29.04 -3.43
C ASN A 137 15.04 -28.94 -2.07
N THR A 138 16.19 -29.58 -1.95
CA THR A 138 17.07 -29.47 -0.78
C THR A 138 18.08 -28.35 -1.02
N ILE A 139 18.06 -27.32 -0.20
CA ILE A 139 19.05 -26.23 -0.23
C ILE A 139 20.03 -26.49 0.91
N GLU A 140 21.32 -26.62 0.58
CA GLU A 140 22.35 -27.07 1.52
C GLU A 140 22.50 -26.17 2.76
N SER A 141 22.27 -24.87 2.58
CA SER A 141 22.33 -23.87 3.64
C SER A 141 21.15 -22.89 3.54
N GLU A 142 20.54 -22.57 4.68
CA GLU A 142 19.46 -21.59 4.74
C GLU A 142 19.96 -20.20 4.33
N LEU A 143 19.20 -19.54 3.46
CA LEU A 143 19.45 -18.17 3.01
C LEU A 143 18.92 -17.19 4.05
N ILE A 144 19.64 -16.09 4.29
CA ILE A 144 19.19 -15.07 5.26
C ILE A 144 17.86 -14.44 4.84
N GLY A 145 17.63 -14.33 3.53
CA GLY A 145 16.38 -13.86 2.93
C GLY A 145 15.16 -14.71 3.32
N TYR A 146 15.33 -15.99 3.67
CA TYR A 146 14.22 -16.83 4.15
C TYR A 146 13.67 -16.36 5.48
N GLY A 147 14.45 -15.63 6.29
CA GLY A 147 13.95 -15.04 7.53
C GLY A 147 13.05 -13.82 7.34
N LEU A 148 12.96 -13.26 6.12
CA LEU A 148 12.29 -11.99 5.87
C LEU A 148 10.77 -12.14 5.85
N LYS A 149 10.05 -11.22 6.50
CA LYS A 149 8.59 -11.26 6.61
C LYS A 149 7.88 -10.24 5.73
N ALA A 150 8.52 -9.12 5.46
CA ALA A 150 8.01 -8.13 4.54
C ALA A 150 9.13 -7.57 3.66
N ALA A 151 8.81 -7.30 2.41
CA ALA A 151 9.74 -6.73 1.45
C ALA A 151 9.00 -5.75 0.55
N GLU A 152 9.63 -4.61 0.28
CA GLU A 152 9.28 -3.74 -0.83
C GLU A 152 10.46 -3.72 -1.80
N ILE A 153 10.19 -4.04 -3.06
CA ILE A 153 11.19 -4.08 -4.12
C ILE A 153 10.89 -2.90 -5.04
N GLU A 154 11.80 -1.91 -5.07
CA GLU A 154 11.70 -0.72 -5.92
C GLU A 154 12.92 -0.67 -6.85
N MET A 155 12.80 -1.10 -8.09
CA MET A 155 13.91 -1.17 -9.05
C MET A 155 13.42 -1.54 -10.44
N THR A 156 14.25 -1.38 -11.46
CA THR A 156 13.95 -1.89 -12.81
C THR A 156 14.43 -3.35 -12.93
N LEU A 157 13.56 -4.27 -13.36
CA LEU A 157 13.90 -5.70 -13.49
C LEU A 157 13.40 -6.29 -14.80
N THR A 158 14.04 -7.39 -15.19
CA THR A 158 13.43 -8.36 -16.11
C THR A 158 12.60 -9.38 -15.31
N ARG A 159 11.67 -10.06 -15.98
CA ARG A 159 10.95 -11.21 -15.41
C ARG A 159 11.89 -12.26 -14.78
N SER A 160 13.02 -12.54 -15.43
CA SER A 160 14.04 -13.49 -14.96
C SER A 160 14.67 -13.03 -13.65
N LYS A 161 15.15 -11.78 -13.59
CA LYS A 161 15.74 -11.17 -12.39
C LYS A 161 14.74 -11.16 -11.22
N PHE A 162 13.47 -10.84 -11.49
CA PHE A 162 12.43 -10.90 -10.47
C PHE A 162 12.24 -12.31 -9.89
N PHE A 163 12.11 -13.34 -10.74
CA PHE A 163 12.03 -14.72 -10.24
C PHE A 163 13.27 -15.15 -9.45
N LYS A 164 14.46 -14.70 -9.85
CA LYS A 164 15.70 -14.93 -9.10
C LYS A 164 15.63 -14.34 -7.69
N ILE A 165 15.12 -13.11 -7.54
CA ILE A 165 14.87 -12.51 -6.22
C ILE A 165 13.85 -13.35 -5.43
N LEU A 166 12.73 -13.74 -6.05
CA LEU A 166 11.70 -14.56 -5.41
C LEU A 166 12.24 -15.88 -4.84
N THR A 167 13.25 -16.50 -5.46
CA THR A 167 13.89 -17.72 -4.91
C THR A 167 14.50 -17.53 -3.52
N LYS A 168 14.71 -16.29 -3.08
CA LYS A 168 15.32 -15.90 -1.82
C LYS A 168 14.32 -15.47 -0.74
N LEU A 169 13.01 -15.48 -1.03
CA LEU A 169 11.97 -14.88 -0.17
C LEU A 169 10.94 -15.88 0.36
N LYS A 170 11.30 -17.15 0.57
CA LYS A 170 10.36 -18.24 0.86
C LYS A 170 9.33 -17.96 1.99
N ASP A 171 9.75 -17.37 3.11
CA ASP A 171 8.86 -17.16 4.27
C ASP A 171 8.22 -15.76 4.34
N ILE A 172 8.25 -15.02 3.24
CA ILE A 172 7.65 -13.69 3.11
C ILE A 172 6.14 -13.74 3.38
N GLU A 173 5.62 -12.74 4.07
CA GLU A 173 4.20 -12.56 4.39
C GLU A 173 3.60 -11.36 3.65
N ILE A 174 4.40 -10.32 3.42
CA ILE A 174 4.02 -9.09 2.72
C ILE A 174 5.04 -8.80 1.61
N LEU A 175 4.58 -8.65 0.38
CA LEU A 175 5.43 -8.31 -0.76
C LEU A 175 4.84 -7.10 -1.48
N HIS A 176 5.59 -6.01 -1.51
CA HIS A 176 5.26 -4.79 -2.25
C HIS A 176 6.21 -4.69 -3.45
N LEU A 177 5.66 -4.53 -4.64
CA LEU A 177 6.40 -4.45 -5.89
C LEU A 177 6.17 -3.08 -6.52
N ASN A 178 7.25 -2.33 -6.62
CA ASN A 178 7.32 -1.05 -7.30
C ASN A 178 8.40 -1.18 -8.38
N ILE A 179 8.14 -2.07 -9.34
CA ILE A 179 9.13 -2.52 -10.30
C ILE A 179 8.79 -1.99 -11.68
N ASP A 180 9.79 -1.45 -12.37
CA ASP A 180 9.70 -1.10 -13.78
C ASP A 180 10.29 -2.22 -14.65
N GLN A 181 9.68 -2.53 -15.80
CA GLN A 181 10.25 -3.50 -16.74
C GLN A 181 11.46 -2.92 -17.48
N GLU A 182 12.56 -3.68 -17.59
CA GLU A 182 13.68 -3.30 -18.46
C GLU A 182 13.27 -3.42 -19.94
N TYR A 183 13.46 -2.33 -20.72
CA TYR A 183 13.17 -2.27 -22.16
C TYR A 183 14.42 -1.96 -23.00
N GLU A 184 14.59 -2.68 -24.10
CA GLU A 184 15.50 -2.34 -25.19
C GLU A 184 14.78 -1.46 -26.20
N TYR A 185 15.38 -0.32 -26.53
CA TYR A 185 14.90 0.58 -27.58
C TYR A 185 15.64 0.28 -28.87
N THR A 186 14.97 -0.36 -29.84
CA THR A 186 15.55 -0.46 -31.19
C THR A 186 15.54 0.92 -31.84
N MET A 187 16.72 1.49 -32.08
CA MET A 187 16.83 2.74 -32.86
C MET A 187 16.36 2.47 -34.30
N GLY A 188 15.12 2.89 -34.61
CA GLY A 188 14.62 2.90 -35.97
C GLY A 188 15.56 3.72 -36.87
N GLY A 189 16.02 3.11 -37.97
CA GLY A 189 17.13 3.61 -38.77
C GLY A 189 16.94 5.03 -39.31
N MET A 190 17.95 5.89 -39.08
CA MET A 190 18.43 7.13 -39.75
C MET A 190 17.51 8.07 -40.56
N GLY A 191 16.22 7.82 -40.74
CA GLY A 191 15.29 8.72 -41.44
C GLY A 191 14.70 9.73 -40.45
N GLY A 192 15.34 10.89 -40.33
CA GLY A 192 15.01 11.90 -39.33
C GLY A 192 13.52 12.25 -39.18
N ARG A 193 13.15 12.49 -37.91
CA ARG A 193 11.90 13.03 -37.34
C ARG A 193 10.97 11.97 -36.72
N GLY A 194 11.22 11.70 -35.44
CA GLY A 194 10.26 11.09 -34.51
C GLY A 194 10.84 9.91 -33.75
N LYS A 195 10.88 10.00 -32.41
CA LYS A 195 11.38 8.96 -31.48
C LYS A 195 10.39 7.77 -31.39
N GLY A 196 10.04 7.14 -32.51
CA GLY A 196 9.13 5.98 -32.56
C GLY A 196 9.87 4.64 -32.51
N GLY A 197 10.76 4.45 -31.53
CA GLY A 197 11.38 3.13 -31.32
C GLY A 197 10.37 2.16 -30.72
N ILE A 198 10.25 0.96 -31.29
CA ILE A 198 9.47 -0.12 -30.66
C ILE A 198 10.20 -0.50 -29.37
N ARG A 199 9.48 -0.44 -28.24
CA ARG A 199 9.94 -1.00 -26.97
C ARG A 199 9.89 -2.51 -27.06
N ARG A 200 10.99 -3.17 -26.72
CA ARG A 200 11.02 -4.63 -26.58
C ARG A 200 11.48 -4.94 -25.16
N PRO A 201 10.74 -5.74 -24.38
CA PRO A 201 11.23 -6.22 -23.09
C PRO A 201 12.61 -6.85 -23.27
N ILE A 202 13.56 -6.49 -22.41
CA ILE A 202 14.88 -7.15 -22.42
C ILE A 202 14.67 -8.57 -21.94
N ILE A 203 14.88 -9.51 -22.86
CA ILE A 203 14.98 -10.92 -22.52
C ILE A 203 16.45 -11.17 -22.21
N ASP A 204 16.77 -11.35 -20.92
CA ASP A 204 18.13 -11.63 -20.48
C ASP A 204 18.73 -12.78 -21.31
N LYS A 205 19.82 -12.50 -22.01
CA LYS A 205 20.69 -13.54 -22.54
C LYS A 205 21.47 -14.09 -21.36
N ILE A 206 21.06 -15.25 -20.89
CA ILE A 206 21.69 -15.93 -19.76
C ILE A 206 23.11 -16.32 -20.21
N ASN A 207 24.12 -15.73 -19.59
CA ASN A 207 25.52 -16.07 -19.80
C ASN A 207 25.95 -17.01 -18.67
N ASP A 208 26.66 -18.08 -19.03
CA ASP A 208 27.02 -19.22 -18.19
C ASP A 208 27.98 -18.88 -17.03
N ASP A 209 27.44 -18.73 -15.84
CA ASP A 209 28.20 -18.68 -14.59
C ASP A 209 27.75 -19.73 -13.56
N GLY A 210 27.36 -20.93 -14.05
CA GLY A 210 27.64 -22.26 -13.46
C GLY A 210 27.51 -22.54 -11.95
N LYS A 211 26.86 -21.72 -11.12
CA LYS A 211 26.75 -21.96 -9.66
C LYS A 211 25.33 -21.73 -9.11
N GLU A 212 24.72 -22.87 -8.78
CA GLU A 212 23.66 -23.14 -7.81
C GLU A 212 22.24 -22.59 -8.06
N ALA A 213 21.29 -23.53 -8.08
CA ALA A 213 19.82 -23.38 -8.17
C ALA A 213 19.23 -22.90 -9.49
N PHE A 214 20.07 -22.67 -10.50
CA PHE A 214 19.65 -22.38 -11.87
C PHE A 214 20.39 -23.32 -12.81
N ASP A 215 19.65 -24.16 -13.52
CA ASP A 215 20.08 -24.50 -14.89
C ASP A 215 19.82 -23.20 -15.67
N GLU A 216 20.69 -22.79 -16.59
CA GLU A 216 20.48 -21.58 -17.42
C GLU A 216 19.07 -21.51 -18.02
N THR A 217 18.40 -22.67 -18.10
CA THR A 217 17.07 -22.83 -18.68
C THR A 217 15.93 -22.81 -17.65
N PHE A 218 16.17 -22.92 -16.33
CA PHE A 218 15.10 -23.07 -15.33
C PHE A 218 15.38 -22.36 -14.00
N ALA A 219 14.35 -21.72 -13.43
CA ALA A 219 14.30 -21.27 -12.04
C ALA A 219 13.42 -22.19 -11.20
N TYR A 220 13.87 -22.52 -9.99
CA TYR A 220 13.07 -23.24 -9.00
C TYR A 220 12.48 -22.27 -7.99
N ILE A 221 11.26 -21.82 -8.23
CA ILE A 221 10.62 -20.77 -7.45
C ILE A 221 9.82 -21.38 -6.31
N PRO A 222 10.00 -20.93 -5.04
CA PRO A 222 9.21 -21.40 -3.92
C PRO A 222 7.71 -21.17 -4.12
N ILE A 223 6.88 -22.07 -3.58
CA ILE A 223 5.47 -21.76 -3.36
C ILE A 223 5.35 -21.00 -2.03
N PHE A 224 4.84 -19.79 -2.07
CA PHE A 224 4.83 -18.88 -0.92
C PHE A 224 3.56 -19.07 -0.07
N TYR A 225 3.52 -20.17 0.67
CA TYR A 225 2.40 -20.48 1.57
C TYR A 225 2.21 -19.45 2.68
N ASN A 226 3.21 -18.63 2.98
CA ASN A 226 3.14 -17.61 4.02
C ASN A 226 2.70 -16.24 3.49
N LEU A 227 2.73 -16.01 2.17
CA LEU A 227 2.37 -14.71 1.60
C LEU A 227 0.88 -14.45 1.76
N LYS A 228 0.55 -13.34 2.43
CA LYS A 228 -0.82 -12.88 2.70
C LYS A 228 -1.16 -11.60 1.97
N THR A 229 -0.17 -10.74 1.75
CA THR A 229 -0.36 -9.44 1.10
C THR A 229 0.59 -9.30 -0.08
N LEU A 230 0.01 -9.05 -1.26
CA LEU A 230 0.73 -8.69 -2.47
C LEU A 230 0.21 -7.32 -2.90
N ARG A 231 1.13 -6.36 -3.01
CA ARG A 231 0.86 -5.00 -3.50
C ARG A 231 1.75 -4.73 -4.71
N ILE A 232 1.18 -4.24 -5.79
CA ILE A 232 1.90 -3.91 -7.02
C ILE A 232 1.51 -2.49 -7.41
N ASP A 233 2.44 -1.55 -7.26
CA ASP A 233 2.19 -0.11 -7.41
C ASP A 233 2.69 0.47 -8.75
N LYS A 234 3.52 -0.28 -9.48
CA LYS A 234 4.04 0.10 -10.79
C LYS A 234 3.97 -1.06 -11.76
N TYR A 235 3.90 -0.71 -13.05
CA TYR A 235 3.80 -1.66 -14.14
C TYR A 235 5.05 -2.53 -14.24
N PHE A 236 4.90 -3.77 -13.79
CA PHE A 236 5.92 -4.78 -14.00
C PHE A 236 6.03 -5.20 -15.46
N ASP A 237 4.99 -4.98 -16.28
CA ASP A 237 4.94 -5.39 -17.67
C ASP A 237 3.88 -4.59 -18.46
N GLU A 238 4.07 -4.48 -19.78
CA GLU A 238 3.01 -4.06 -20.71
C GLU A 238 1.91 -5.13 -20.85
N ASN A 239 2.16 -6.37 -20.42
CA ASN A 239 1.16 -7.43 -20.32
C ASN A 239 0.92 -7.87 -18.86
N THR A 240 -0.19 -7.43 -18.28
CA THR A 240 -0.60 -7.77 -16.92
C THR A 240 -1.00 -9.23 -16.73
N ASP A 241 -1.24 -10.00 -17.80
CA ASP A 241 -1.47 -11.46 -17.72
C ASP A 241 -0.41 -12.14 -16.84
N TYR A 242 0.84 -11.69 -16.97
CA TYR A 242 1.97 -12.22 -16.21
C TYR A 242 1.76 -12.14 -14.69
N ILE A 243 1.16 -11.05 -14.18
CA ILE A 243 0.88 -10.88 -12.75
C ILE A 243 -0.17 -11.90 -12.28
N PHE A 244 -1.23 -12.12 -13.06
CA PHE A 244 -2.27 -13.09 -12.72
C PHE A 244 -1.76 -14.52 -12.79
N GLU A 245 -0.85 -14.79 -13.72
CA GLU A 245 -0.18 -16.07 -13.86
C GLU A 245 0.67 -16.43 -12.63
N ILE A 246 1.40 -15.46 -12.05
CA ILE A 246 2.23 -15.73 -10.86
C ILE A 246 1.41 -15.86 -9.57
N LEU A 247 0.12 -15.45 -9.55
CA LEU A 247 -0.74 -15.63 -8.37
C LEU A 247 -0.84 -17.09 -7.93
N GLY A 248 -0.66 -18.05 -8.85
CA GLY A 248 -0.61 -19.46 -8.53
C GLY A 248 0.51 -19.86 -7.56
N LEU A 249 1.55 -19.01 -7.40
CA LEU A 249 2.60 -19.17 -6.39
C LEU A 249 2.14 -18.78 -4.97
N PHE A 250 0.98 -18.13 -4.83
CA PHE A 250 0.50 -17.48 -3.61
C PHE A 250 -0.86 -18.05 -3.13
N PRO A 251 -0.96 -19.37 -2.86
CA PRO A 251 -2.25 -20.03 -2.62
C PRO A 251 -2.99 -19.59 -1.34
N ASN A 252 -2.33 -18.83 -0.47
CA ASN A 252 -2.88 -18.32 0.79
C ASN A 252 -3.03 -16.79 0.82
N LEU A 253 -2.98 -16.14 -0.35
CA LEU A 253 -3.11 -14.70 -0.45
C LEU A 253 -4.46 -14.22 0.10
N GLU A 254 -4.42 -13.22 0.99
CA GLU A 254 -5.59 -12.63 1.64
C GLU A 254 -5.88 -11.22 1.10
N HIS A 255 -4.84 -10.49 0.68
CA HIS A 255 -4.93 -9.12 0.19
C HIS A 255 -4.14 -8.98 -1.12
N PHE A 256 -4.84 -8.54 -2.17
CA PHE A 256 -4.23 -8.28 -3.47
C PHE A 256 -4.55 -6.85 -3.90
N HIS A 257 -3.49 -6.06 -4.09
CA HIS A 257 -3.54 -4.71 -4.64
C HIS A 257 -2.73 -4.66 -5.94
N LEU A 258 -3.31 -4.08 -6.99
CA LEU A 258 -2.68 -3.93 -8.29
C LEU A 258 -3.04 -2.58 -8.93
N ILE A 259 -2.02 -1.80 -9.28
CA ILE A 259 -2.13 -0.69 -10.23
C ILE A 259 -1.69 -1.20 -11.60
N THR A 260 -2.55 -1.09 -12.60
CA THR A 260 -2.35 -1.56 -13.98
C THR A 260 -2.55 -0.43 -14.98
N SER A 261 -2.02 -0.58 -16.20
CA SER A 261 -2.35 0.26 -17.36
C SER A 261 -2.96 -0.54 -18.51
N THR A 262 -3.25 -1.81 -18.26
CA THR A 262 -3.87 -2.71 -19.22
C THR A 262 -5.24 -3.12 -18.72
N ALA A 263 -6.21 -3.17 -19.64
CA ALA A 263 -7.53 -3.72 -19.37
C ALA A 263 -7.49 -5.10 -18.68
N ILE A 264 -8.06 -5.17 -17.48
CA ILE A 264 -8.38 -6.41 -16.76
C ILE A 264 -9.84 -6.75 -17.04
N ASP A 265 -10.14 -8.02 -17.27
CA ASP A 265 -11.47 -8.50 -17.65
C ASP A 265 -11.98 -9.64 -16.74
N ASP A 266 -13.11 -10.25 -17.12
CA ASP A 266 -13.76 -11.33 -16.37
C ASP A 266 -12.89 -12.60 -16.27
N ASP A 267 -12.04 -12.89 -17.25
CA ASP A 267 -11.17 -14.07 -17.25
C ASP A 267 -10.08 -13.92 -16.17
N HIS A 268 -9.58 -12.70 -15.99
CA HIS A 268 -8.64 -12.40 -14.90
C HIS A 268 -9.26 -12.58 -13.52
N LEU A 269 -10.54 -12.21 -13.33
CA LEU A 269 -11.26 -12.49 -12.08
C LEU A 269 -11.40 -14.00 -11.84
N GLU A 270 -11.63 -14.79 -12.88
CA GLU A 270 -11.65 -16.25 -12.77
C GLU A 270 -10.29 -16.82 -12.36
N LEU A 271 -9.18 -16.29 -12.88
CA LEU A 271 -7.83 -16.66 -12.43
C LEU A 271 -7.60 -16.32 -10.95
N ILE A 272 -8.02 -15.15 -10.49
CA ILE A 272 -7.95 -14.77 -9.07
C ILE A 272 -8.72 -15.78 -8.21
N CYS A 273 -9.96 -16.12 -8.59
CA CYS A 273 -10.74 -17.12 -7.86
C CYS A 273 -10.04 -18.49 -7.79
N LYS A 274 -9.41 -18.90 -8.91
CA LYS A 274 -8.70 -20.18 -9.00
C LYS A 274 -7.46 -20.20 -8.09
N PHE A 275 -6.65 -19.15 -8.11
CA PHE A 275 -5.34 -19.14 -7.46
C PHE A 275 -5.34 -18.60 -6.03
N CYS A 276 -6.28 -17.72 -5.69
CA CYS A 276 -6.35 -17.06 -4.39
C CYS A 276 -7.69 -17.35 -3.68
N PRO A 277 -8.00 -18.62 -3.33
CA PRO A 277 -9.30 -19.00 -2.75
C PRO A 277 -9.55 -18.50 -1.30
N LYS A 278 -8.60 -17.75 -0.74
CA LYS A 278 -8.68 -17.17 0.62
C LYS A 278 -8.71 -15.64 0.60
N LEU A 279 -8.90 -15.04 -0.58
CA LEU A 279 -8.85 -13.59 -0.74
C LEU A 279 -9.96 -12.93 0.08
N LYS A 280 -9.58 -11.88 0.81
CA LYS A 280 -10.46 -11.02 1.61
C LYS A 280 -10.52 -9.61 1.06
N THR A 281 -9.45 -9.15 0.43
CA THR A 281 -9.36 -7.83 -0.20
C THR A 281 -8.89 -7.96 -1.62
N LEU A 282 -9.70 -7.45 -2.55
CA LEU A 282 -9.32 -7.21 -3.93
C LEU A 282 -9.36 -5.70 -4.17
N ASP A 283 -8.23 -5.15 -4.58
CA ASP A 283 -8.04 -3.74 -4.86
C ASP A 283 -7.30 -3.61 -6.20
N ILE A 284 -7.98 -3.10 -7.23
CA ILE A 284 -7.42 -2.94 -8.56
C ILE A 284 -7.74 -1.54 -9.07
N ALA A 285 -6.69 -0.79 -9.37
CA ALA A 285 -6.78 0.51 -10.03
C ALA A 285 -6.17 0.42 -11.43
N ASP A 286 -6.85 0.98 -12.43
CA ASP A 286 -6.25 1.28 -13.74
C ASP A 286 -5.98 2.78 -13.83
N ASP A 287 -4.76 3.15 -14.21
CA ASP A 287 -4.33 4.55 -14.30
C ASP A 287 -4.26 5.10 -15.74
N ASN A 288 -4.56 4.27 -16.74
CA ASN A 288 -4.45 4.65 -18.15
C ASN A 288 -5.65 4.20 -18.99
N GLU A 289 -6.11 2.98 -18.79
CA GLU A 289 -7.28 2.39 -19.44
C GLU A 289 -8.41 2.20 -18.42
N ALA A 290 -9.39 1.37 -18.76
CA ALA A 290 -10.48 1.05 -17.87
C ALA A 290 -10.65 -0.46 -17.77
N LEU A 291 -11.05 -0.91 -16.57
CA LEU A 291 -11.27 -2.31 -16.31
C LEU A 291 -12.45 -2.81 -17.15
N SER A 292 -12.20 -3.81 -17.98
CA SER A 292 -13.18 -4.48 -18.86
C SER A 292 -13.98 -5.57 -18.14
N ILE A 293 -14.17 -5.42 -16.83
CA ILE A 293 -14.93 -6.33 -15.98
C ILE A 293 -16.42 -5.99 -16.09
N THR A 294 -17.25 -7.00 -16.36
CA THR A 294 -18.71 -6.87 -16.51
C THR A 294 -19.44 -7.20 -15.20
N ASP A 295 -20.74 -6.88 -15.13
CA ASP A 295 -21.58 -7.32 -14.01
C ASP A 295 -21.58 -8.86 -13.87
N GLU A 296 -21.56 -9.61 -14.99
CA GLU A 296 -21.59 -11.08 -14.97
C GLU A 296 -20.29 -11.65 -14.38
N GLY A 297 -19.13 -11.14 -14.80
CA GLY A 297 -17.84 -11.55 -14.24
C GLY A 297 -17.70 -11.24 -12.77
N LEU A 298 -18.06 -10.01 -12.37
CA LEU A 298 -17.99 -9.61 -10.96
C LEU A 298 -18.95 -10.42 -10.07
N LEU A 299 -20.16 -10.73 -10.55
CA LEU A 299 -21.09 -11.62 -9.83
C LEU A 299 -20.52 -13.03 -9.67
N LYS A 300 -19.99 -13.63 -10.75
CA LYS A 300 -19.34 -14.95 -10.67
C LYS A 300 -18.17 -14.94 -9.70
N PHE A 301 -17.38 -13.86 -9.69
CA PHE A 301 -16.29 -13.68 -8.73
C PHE A 301 -16.80 -13.68 -7.30
N LEU A 302 -17.82 -12.86 -6.99
CA LEU A 302 -18.42 -12.75 -5.66
C LEU A 302 -19.05 -14.07 -5.18
N GLU A 303 -19.69 -14.82 -6.08
CA GLU A 303 -20.27 -16.13 -5.78
C GLU A 303 -19.20 -17.19 -5.45
N LYS A 304 -18.06 -17.15 -6.15
CA LYS A 304 -16.94 -18.08 -5.91
C LYS A 304 -16.12 -17.67 -4.68
N GLN A 305 -15.90 -16.37 -4.46
CA GLN A 305 -15.02 -15.86 -3.41
C GLN A 305 -15.76 -15.60 -2.09
N THR A 306 -16.13 -16.68 -1.40
CA THR A 306 -16.95 -16.61 -0.18
C THR A 306 -16.27 -15.93 1.03
N SER A 307 -14.95 -15.69 0.98
CA SER A 307 -14.21 -14.97 2.03
C SER A 307 -14.03 -13.48 1.78
N ILE A 308 -14.50 -12.95 0.64
CA ILE A 308 -14.26 -11.56 0.28
C ILE A 308 -14.97 -10.61 1.26
N GLU A 309 -14.23 -9.61 1.72
CA GLU A 309 -14.71 -8.57 2.64
C GLU A 309 -14.62 -7.18 1.99
N ILE A 310 -13.65 -6.96 1.11
CA ILE A 310 -13.40 -5.67 0.48
C ILE A 310 -13.21 -5.89 -1.02
N ILE A 311 -13.99 -5.17 -1.82
CA ILE A 311 -13.76 -4.95 -3.24
C ILE A 311 -13.58 -3.46 -3.46
N ASP A 312 -12.49 -3.12 -4.14
CA ASP A 312 -12.16 -1.78 -4.61
C ASP A 312 -11.67 -1.88 -6.06
N LEU A 313 -12.48 -1.45 -7.02
CA LEU A 313 -12.20 -1.56 -8.44
C LEU A 313 -12.51 -0.22 -9.11
N GLU A 314 -11.50 0.39 -9.73
CA GLU A 314 -11.64 1.67 -10.43
C GLU A 314 -10.67 1.75 -11.62
N PRO A 315 -11.07 2.33 -12.76
CA PRO A 315 -12.43 2.66 -13.20
C PRO A 315 -13.15 1.45 -13.85
N MET A 316 -14.47 1.37 -13.68
CA MET A 316 -15.33 0.22 -14.05
C MET A 316 -16.49 0.62 -15.01
N PRO A 317 -16.22 0.98 -16.27
CA PRO A 317 -17.23 1.55 -17.17
C PRO A 317 -18.27 0.54 -17.70
N TYR A 318 -17.99 -0.76 -17.59
CA TYR A 318 -18.86 -1.86 -18.05
C TYR A 318 -19.78 -2.42 -16.96
N ILE A 319 -19.77 -1.82 -15.76
CA ILE A 319 -20.73 -2.16 -14.73
C ILE A 319 -22.00 -1.35 -14.98
N THR A 320 -23.07 -2.03 -15.37
CA THR A 320 -24.36 -1.43 -15.74
C THR A 320 -25.27 -1.20 -14.53
N GLY A 321 -24.96 -1.84 -13.40
CA GLY A 321 -25.73 -1.81 -12.15
C GLY A 321 -26.48 -3.11 -11.86
N ALA A 322 -26.39 -4.13 -12.72
CA ALA A 322 -27.02 -5.43 -12.49
C ALA A 322 -26.44 -6.16 -11.26
N VAL A 323 -25.14 -6.01 -10.98
CA VAL A 323 -24.46 -6.54 -9.79
C VAL A 323 -25.05 -5.98 -8.49
N LEU A 324 -25.49 -4.71 -8.50
CA LEU A 324 -26.05 -4.04 -7.32
C LEU A 324 -27.33 -4.72 -6.82
N LYS A 325 -28.10 -5.33 -7.74
CA LYS A 325 -29.34 -6.08 -7.43
C LYS A 325 -29.10 -7.36 -6.60
N LYS A 326 -27.84 -7.75 -6.43
CA LYS A 326 -27.41 -8.95 -5.70
C LYS A 326 -26.47 -8.63 -4.54
N LEU A 327 -26.12 -7.36 -4.32
CA LEU A 327 -25.10 -6.98 -3.35
C LEU A 327 -25.39 -7.48 -1.92
N GLY A 328 -26.67 -7.55 -1.56
CA GLY A 328 -27.14 -8.09 -0.29
C GLY A 328 -26.94 -9.60 -0.09
N ASP A 329 -26.71 -10.36 -1.17
CA ASP A 329 -26.51 -11.80 -1.11
C ASP A 329 -25.09 -12.21 -0.69
N PHE A 330 -24.19 -11.23 -0.45
CA PHE A 330 -22.79 -11.43 -0.08
C PHE A 330 -22.50 -10.99 1.38
N PRO A 331 -22.85 -11.79 2.41
CA PRO A 331 -22.89 -11.38 3.82
C PRO A 331 -21.53 -11.19 4.50
N THR A 332 -20.43 -11.44 3.81
CA THR A 332 -19.07 -11.17 4.29
C THR A 332 -18.56 -9.79 3.86
N LEU A 333 -19.17 -9.22 2.82
CA LEU A 333 -18.75 -7.97 2.21
C LEU A 333 -18.98 -6.80 3.17
N LYS A 334 -17.92 -6.01 3.38
CA LYS A 334 -17.86 -4.83 4.23
C LYS A 334 -17.68 -3.54 3.44
N LYS A 335 -16.88 -3.59 2.38
CA LYS A 335 -16.63 -2.48 1.47
C LYS A 335 -16.89 -2.94 0.03
N PHE A 336 -17.71 -2.18 -0.68
CA PHE A 336 -17.94 -2.35 -2.11
C PHE A 336 -17.71 -1.02 -2.81
N ALA A 337 -16.53 -0.83 -3.38
CA ALA A 337 -16.19 0.29 -4.22
C ALA A 337 -15.99 -0.23 -5.65
N VAL A 338 -16.94 0.03 -6.53
CA VAL A 338 -16.89 -0.38 -7.93
C VAL A 338 -17.29 0.84 -8.73
N GLN A 339 -16.29 1.67 -9.02
CA GLN A 339 -16.51 3.02 -9.47
C GLN A 339 -16.76 3.04 -10.97
N ARG A 340 -18.02 3.21 -11.36
CA ARG A 340 -18.38 3.44 -12.75
C ARG A 340 -17.95 4.86 -13.14
N THR A 341 -16.70 5.01 -13.51
CA THR A 341 -16.09 6.26 -13.97
C THR A 341 -15.37 6.01 -15.29
N VAL A 342 -15.14 7.07 -16.05
CA VAL A 342 -14.39 7.03 -17.29
C VAL A 342 -13.45 8.23 -17.30
N TRP A 343 -12.15 7.96 -17.32
CA TRP A 343 -11.10 8.98 -17.38
C TRP A 343 -10.70 9.30 -18.83
N CYS A 344 -11.04 8.42 -19.79
CA CYS A 344 -10.60 8.47 -21.18
C CYS A 344 -11.78 8.45 -22.16
N GLU A 345 -11.59 8.77 -23.44
CA GLU A 345 -12.70 8.95 -24.42
C GLU A 345 -13.55 7.69 -24.76
N GLY A 346 -13.43 6.59 -23.99
CA GLY A 346 -14.23 5.38 -24.11
C GLY A 346 -15.59 5.53 -23.41
N GLY A 347 -16.68 5.60 -24.16
CA GLY A 347 -18.03 5.72 -23.59
C GLY A 347 -18.38 4.58 -22.61
N TYR A 348 -19.39 4.83 -21.77
CA TYR A 348 -19.89 3.83 -20.84
C TYR A 348 -20.66 2.70 -21.54
N GLU A 349 -20.66 1.51 -20.95
CA GLU A 349 -21.74 0.56 -21.26
C GLU A 349 -23.08 1.17 -20.82
N VAL A 350 -24.14 0.86 -21.57
CA VAL A 350 -25.47 1.40 -21.30
C VAL A 350 -25.91 0.92 -19.91
N GLN A 351 -26.14 1.89 -19.02
CA GLN A 351 -26.68 1.63 -17.69
C GLN A 351 -28.00 0.85 -17.78
N ASP A 352 -28.22 -0.08 -16.85
CA ASP A 352 -29.52 -0.76 -16.73
C ASP A 352 -30.62 0.30 -16.47
N ASN A 353 -31.78 0.12 -17.10
CA ASN A 353 -32.92 1.01 -16.89
C ASN A 353 -33.46 0.96 -15.46
N ASP A 354 -33.15 -0.11 -14.72
CA ASP A 354 -33.67 -0.35 -13.38
C ASP A 354 -32.54 -0.62 -12.36
N VAL A 355 -31.72 0.37 -12.04
CA VAL A 355 -30.62 0.24 -11.06
C VAL A 355 -31.15 0.41 -9.63
N TYR A 356 -30.92 -0.59 -8.77
CA TYR A 356 -31.23 -0.55 -7.34
C TYR A 356 -30.38 -1.57 -6.57
N PHE A 357 -30.29 -1.43 -5.25
CA PHE A 357 -29.60 -2.39 -4.38
C PHE A 357 -30.54 -3.53 -4.00
N GLY A 358 -30.18 -4.77 -4.30
CA GLY A 358 -31.04 -5.93 -4.03
C GLY A 358 -30.32 -7.02 -3.23
N GLY A 359 -31.01 -8.15 -3.05
CA GLY A 359 -30.56 -9.27 -2.24
C GLY A 359 -31.04 -9.18 -0.79
N ASN A 360 -30.42 -9.97 0.07
CA ASN A 360 -30.71 -9.98 1.51
C ASN A 360 -30.10 -8.76 2.24
N PRO A 361 -30.61 -8.35 3.41
CA PRO A 361 -29.92 -7.35 4.23
C PRO A 361 -28.50 -7.81 4.58
N ASN A 362 -27.50 -6.98 4.26
CA ASN A 362 -26.11 -7.16 4.66
C ASN A 362 -25.70 -6.08 5.68
N PRO A 363 -25.91 -6.32 6.99
CA PRO A 363 -25.58 -5.35 8.03
C PRO A 363 -24.07 -5.13 8.23
N LYS A 364 -23.21 -5.91 7.57
CA LYS A 364 -21.75 -5.71 7.59
C LYS A 364 -21.26 -4.78 6.49
N LEU A 365 -22.10 -4.46 5.50
CA LEU A 365 -21.75 -3.54 4.42
C LEU A 365 -21.71 -2.11 4.99
N GLU A 366 -20.49 -1.63 5.21
CA GLU A 366 -20.18 -0.40 5.92
C GLU A 366 -19.73 0.73 4.98
N TYR A 367 -19.27 0.39 3.77
CA TYR A 367 -18.88 1.35 2.73
C TYR A 367 -19.38 0.92 1.36
N ILE A 368 -19.92 1.88 0.61
CA ILE A 368 -20.31 1.72 -0.79
C ILE A 368 -19.80 2.91 -1.60
N ASP A 369 -19.28 2.64 -2.80
CA ASP A 369 -19.00 3.63 -3.85
C ASP A 369 -19.33 2.99 -5.20
N ILE A 370 -20.15 3.64 -6.01
CA ILE A 370 -20.53 3.18 -7.35
C ILE A 370 -20.00 4.09 -8.46
N GLY A 371 -19.23 5.13 -8.12
CA GLY A 371 -18.69 6.11 -9.07
C GLY A 371 -19.73 7.12 -9.56
N SER A 372 -19.28 8.16 -10.23
CA SER A 372 -20.10 9.27 -10.74
C SER A 372 -20.81 9.01 -12.07
N GLY A 373 -20.50 7.92 -12.79
CA GLY A 373 -21.00 7.68 -14.15
C GLY A 373 -22.48 7.31 -14.24
N TYR A 374 -23.15 6.98 -13.12
CA TYR A 374 -24.58 6.68 -13.11
C TYR A 374 -25.46 7.92 -13.22
N THR A 375 -26.52 7.80 -14.01
CA THR A 375 -27.56 8.82 -14.19
C THR A 375 -28.90 8.27 -13.72
N PHE A 376 -29.63 9.05 -12.93
CA PHE A 376 -30.91 8.62 -12.39
C PHE A 376 -31.95 9.74 -12.52
N ASN A 377 -33.19 9.35 -12.80
CA ASN A 377 -34.34 10.22 -12.58
C ASN A 377 -34.83 10.14 -11.12
N GLU A 378 -35.78 11.00 -10.75
CA GLU A 378 -36.32 11.05 -9.37
C GLU A 378 -36.87 9.70 -8.88
N GLU A 379 -37.59 8.95 -9.73
CA GLU A 379 -38.16 7.64 -9.36
C GLU A 379 -37.06 6.61 -9.08
N GLN A 380 -36.04 6.56 -9.95
CA GLN A 380 -34.89 5.69 -9.79
C GLN A 380 -34.11 6.04 -8.51
N TYR A 381 -33.96 7.32 -8.18
CA TYR A 381 -33.33 7.74 -6.93
C TYR A 381 -34.07 7.26 -5.68
N GLU A 382 -35.38 7.47 -5.61
CA GLU A 382 -36.17 7.03 -4.46
C GLU A 382 -36.12 5.50 -4.29
N LYS A 383 -36.14 4.77 -5.42
CA LYS A 383 -35.95 3.32 -5.42
C LYS A 383 -34.55 2.94 -4.92
N LEU A 384 -33.51 3.60 -5.43
CA LEU A 384 -32.12 3.38 -5.04
C LEU A 384 -31.96 3.57 -3.52
N PHE A 385 -32.45 4.67 -2.93
CA PHE A 385 -32.34 4.94 -1.49
C PHE A 385 -33.10 3.96 -0.61
N THR A 386 -34.34 3.66 -0.98
CA THR A 386 -35.17 2.70 -0.23
C THR A 386 -34.49 1.33 -0.19
N SER A 387 -33.93 0.93 -1.33
CA SER A 387 -33.23 -0.33 -1.50
C SER A 387 -31.87 -0.34 -0.76
N LEU A 388 -31.11 0.76 -0.82
CA LEU A 388 -29.85 0.97 -0.12
C LEU A 388 -30.03 0.82 1.40
N LYS A 389 -31.05 1.45 1.98
CA LYS A 389 -31.35 1.33 3.42
C LYS A 389 -31.65 -0.09 3.85
N THR A 390 -32.27 -0.86 2.96
CA THR A 390 -32.62 -2.26 3.21
C THR A 390 -31.39 -3.16 3.16
N VAL A 391 -30.52 -2.94 2.17
CA VAL A 391 -29.31 -3.76 1.97
C VAL A 391 -28.20 -3.41 2.94
N ALA A 392 -27.92 -2.13 3.19
CA ALA A 392 -26.79 -1.65 4.01
C ALA A 392 -27.27 -0.80 5.20
N PRO A 393 -28.06 -1.34 6.14
CA PRO A 393 -28.72 -0.55 7.18
C PRO A 393 -27.75 0.21 8.13
N ASN A 394 -26.49 -0.25 8.21
CA ASN A 394 -25.45 0.26 9.09
C ASN A 394 -24.30 0.95 8.34
N LEU A 395 -24.58 1.55 7.18
CA LEU A 395 -23.57 2.25 6.38
C LEU A 395 -22.83 3.30 7.23
N LYS A 396 -21.49 3.25 7.24
CA LYS A 396 -20.62 4.12 8.04
C LYS A 396 -19.95 5.20 7.21
N SER A 397 -19.76 4.95 5.93
CA SER A 397 -19.17 5.89 4.98
C SER A 397 -19.63 5.53 3.57
N PHE A 398 -19.44 6.43 2.63
CA PHE A 398 -19.83 6.26 1.24
C PHE A 398 -18.95 7.14 0.36
N GLY A 399 -18.69 6.68 -0.87
CA GLY A 399 -18.00 7.47 -1.89
C GLY A 399 -18.98 8.06 -2.90
N GLN A 400 -18.68 7.99 -4.19
CA GLN A 400 -19.53 8.56 -5.24
C GLN A 400 -20.77 7.69 -5.53
N PHE A 401 -21.89 8.35 -5.87
CA PHE A 401 -23.19 7.72 -6.13
C PHE A 401 -23.88 8.27 -7.40
N GLY A 402 -23.16 8.34 -8.52
CA GLY A 402 -23.64 9.01 -9.73
C GLY A 402 -23.58 10.54 -9.59
N GLU A 403 -24.39 11.25 -10.37
CA GLU A 403 -24.60 12.71 -10.25
C GLU A 403 -25.45 13.12 -9.02
N LEU A 404 -25.45 12.30 -7.97
CA LEU A 404 -26.39 12.39 -6.87
C LEU A 404 -26.06 13.50 -5.86
N GLU A 405 -27.10 14.10 -5.29
CA GLU A 405 -27.01 14.90 -4.08
C GLU A 405 -26.67 14.04 -2.85
N SER A 406 -25.39 14.05 -2.42
CA SER A 406 -24.89 13.37 -1.22
C SER A 406 -25.73 13.64 0.04
N LYS A 407 -26.44 14.78 0.08
CA LYS A 407 -27.34 15.19 1.16
C LYS A 407 -28.35 14.11 1.56
N LYS A 408 -29.02 13.49 0.58
CA LYS A 408 -30.05 12.46 0.86
C LYS A 408 -29.46 11.20 1.52
N ILE A 409 -28.24 10.80 1.14
CA ILE A 409 -27.54 9.68 1.78
C ILE A 409 -27.20 10.03 3.22
N VAL A 410 -26.70 11.24 3.46
CA VAL A 410 -26.39 11.71 4.82
C VAL A 410 -27.64 11.70 5.70
N GLU A 411 -28.78 12.20 5.22
CA GLU A 411 -30.04 12.16 5.95
C GLU A 411 -30.48 10.72 6.28
N LEU A 412 -30.31 9.79 5.34
CA LEU A 412 -30.66 8.38 5.49
C LEU A 412 -29.79 7.64 6.53
N TYR A 413 -28.53 8.06 6.71
CA TYR A 413 -27.53 7.42 7.56
C TYR A 413 -26.98 8.32 8.66
N ILE A 414 -27.70 9.38 9.01
CA ILE A 414 -27.30 10.39 10.00
C ILE A 414 -26.90 9.79 11.35
N ASN A 415 -27.45 8.62 11.71
CA ASN A 415 -27.18 7.93 12.97
C ASN A 415 -26.09 6.84 12.87
N THR A 416 -25.53 6.57 11.70
CA THR A 416 -24.55 5.49 11.49
C THR A 416 -23.26 5.95 10.84
N LEU A 417 -23.26 7.11 10.16
CA LEU A 417 -22.04 7.65 9.53
C LEU A 417 -20.94 7.92 10.57
N GLU A 418 -19.76 7.37 10.31
CA GLU A 418 -18.52 7.58 11.05
C GLU A 418 -17.51 8.41 10.24
N GLU A 419 -17.61 8.40 8.91
CA GLU A 419 -16.78 9.18 7.99
C GLU A 419 -17.63 9.81 6.90
N LEU A 420 -17.37 11.09 6.59
CA LEU A 420 -18.13 11.85 5.60
C LEU A 420 -17.20 12.79 4.80
N GLU A 421 -17.28 12.70 3.49
CA GLU A 421 -16.79 13.74 2.60
C GLU A 421 -17.79 14.91 2.55
N ILE A 422 -17.32 16.10 2.91
CA ILE A 422 -18.13 17.30 2.99
C ILE A 422 -18.02 18.08 1.68
N ASN A 423 -19.18 18.45 1.16
CA ASN A 423 -19.34 19.45 0.13
C ASN A 423 -20.37 20.51 0.57
N LEU A 424 -20.59 21.53 -0.26
CA LEU A 424 -21.55 22.62 0.02
C LEU A 424 -22.96 22.10 0.37
N GLY A 425 -23.38 20.94 -0.16
CA GLY A 425 -24.70 20.38 0.06
C GLY A 425 -24.88 19.60 1.37
N THR A 426 -23.79 19.20 2.04
CA THR A 426 -23.83 18.31 3.22
C THR A 426 -23.36 18.99 4.51
N PHE A 427 -22.72 20.15 4.45
CA PHE A 427 -22.15 20.81 5.62
C PHE A 427 -23.19 21.16 6.71
N ASP A 428 -24.42 21.51 6.34
CA ASP A 428 -25.48 21.83 7.29
C ASP A 428 -25.96 20.63 8.13
N LEU A 429 -25.73 19.41 7.64
CA LEU A 429 -26.16 18.16 8.27
C LEU A 429 -25.16 17.60 9.29
N ILE A 430 -23.91 18.06 9.28
CA ILE A 430 -22.83 17.43 10.08
C ILE A 430 -23.12 17.45 11.58
N GLN A 431 -23.78 18.48 12.12
CA GLN A 431 -24.16 18.55 13.55
C GLN A 431 -25.07 17.39 13.98
N SER A 432 -25.85 16.86 13.04
CA SER A 432 -26.80 15.80 13.32
C SER A 432 -26.16 14.41 13.23
N CYS A 433 -24.97 14.30 12.61
CA CYS A 433 -24.21 13.07 12.52
C CYS A 433 -23.50 12.74 13.84
N THR A 434 -24.21 12.10 14.76
CA THR A 434 -23.74 11.88 16.15
C THR A 434 -22.59 10.86 16.26
N ASN A 435 -22.37 10.03 15.25
CA ASN A 435 -21.27 9.05 15.20
C ASN A 435 -20.08 9.50 14.33
N LEU A 436 -20.15 10.69 13.73
CA LEU A 436 -19.14 11.18 12.80
C LEU A 436 -17.82 11.44 13.54
N LYS A 437 -16.76 10.77 13.10
CA LYS A 437 -15.40 10.87 13.67
C LYS A 437 -14.41 11.49 12.69
N LYS A 438 -14.56 11.18 11.39
CA LYS A 438 -13.67 11.63 10.33
C LYS A 438 -14.42 12.46 9.30
N VAL A 439 -13.82 13.57 8.91
CA VAL A 439 -14.32 14.46 7.86
C VAL A 439 -13.26 14.55 6.76
N ILE A 440 -13.67 14.40 5.51
CA ILE A 440 -12.85 14.69 4.33
C ILE A 440 -13.36 15.98 3.70
N LEU A 441 -12.46 16.93 3.45
CA LEU A 441 -12.77 18.21 2.83
C LEU A 441 -12.09 18.29 1.45
N ASP A 442 -12.86 18.07 0.40
CA ASP A 442 -12.39 18.11 -0.99
C ASP A 442 -12.67 19.46 -1.70
N SER A 443 -13.47 20.33 -1.09
CA SER A 443 -13.87 21.60 -1.70
C SER A 443 -13.89 22.76 -0.70
N VAL A 444 -13.82 23.99 -1.22
CA VAL A 444 -13.94 25.22 -0.41
C VAL A 444 -15.41 25.41 -0.01
N LEU A 445 -15.68 25.60 1.29
CA LEU A 445 -17.02 25.97 1.76
C LEU A 445 -17.26 27.46 1.55
N ASP A 446 -18.51 27.88 1.34
CA ASP A 446 -18.82 29.29 1.20
C ASP A 446 -18.80 29.97 2.59
N LYS A 447 -18.28 31.19 2.67
CA LYS A 447 -18.26 31.99 3.92
C LYS A 447 -19.67 32.28 4.46
N GLN A 448 -20.70 32.10 3.64
CA GLN A 448 -22.09 32.30 4.05
C GLN A 448 -22.69 31.08 4.77
N ASP A 449 -21.99 29.95 4.78
CA ASP A 449 -22.46 28.77 5.48
C ASP A 449 -22.47 29.02 6.99
N LYS A 450 -23.61 28.72 7.63
CA LYS A 450 -23.73 28.84 9.08
C LYS A 450 -22.71 27.91 9.70
N ILE A 451 -21.90 28.42 10.62
CA ILE A 451 -20.97 27.61 11.40
C ILE A 451 -21.76 26.51 12.13
N VAL A 452 -21.43 25.26 11.81
CA VAL A 452 -22.05 24.07 12.39
C VAL A 452 -20.99 23.36 13.23
N CYS A 453 -21.26 23.12 14.51
CA CYS A 453 -20.32 22.48 15.41
C CYS A 453 -20.63 20.97 15.54
N ASN A 454 -19.65 20.11 15.28
CA ASN A 454 -19.68 18.69 15.61
C ASN A 454 -18.50 18.34 16.52
N LEU A 455 -18.80 18.04 17.79
CA LEU A 455 -17.81 17.76 18.82
C LEU A 455 -17.20 16.34 18.72
N ASN A 456 -17.79 15.46 17.92
CA ASN A 456 -17.35 14.06 17.80
C ASN A 456 -16.26 13.89 16.74
N VAL A 457 -16.12 14.85 15.83
CA VAL A 457 -15.09 14.83 14.79
C VAL A 457 -13.70 15.00 15.43
N THR A 458 -12.87 13.98 15.26
CA THR A 458 -11.49 13.94 15.77
C THR A 458 -10.45 13.89 14.65
N GLU A 459 -10.86 13.60 13.42
CA GLU A 459 -9.99 13.44 12.27
C GLU A 459 -10.48 14.31 11.12
N LEU A 460 -9.57 15.06 10.51
CA LEU A 460 -9.83 15.88 9.32
C LEU A 460 -8.81 15.51 8.25
N VAL A 461 -9.29 15.17 7.06
CA VAL A 461 -8.47 15.11 5.85
C VAL A 461 -8.79 16.36 5.04
N ASP A 462 -7.82 17.25 4.90
CA ASP A 462 -7.96 18.54 4.24
C ASP A 462 -7.26 18.51 2.89
N TYR A 463 -8.01 18.41 1.79
CA TYR A 463 -7.50 18.61 0.43
C TYR A 463 -7.73 20.05 -0.06
N CYS A 464 -8.23 20.94 0.82
CA CYS A 464 -8.63 22.29 0.47
C CYS A 464 -7.51 23.29 0.72
N TYR A 465 -7.04 23.95 -0.34
CA TYR A 465 -5.94 24.93 -0.28
C TYR A 465 -6.35 26.32 0.26
N SER A 466 -7.46 26.44 0.98
CA SER A 466 -8.02 27.74 1.38
C SER A 466 -7.76 28.07 2.85
N HIS A 467 -6.84 29.00 3.09
CA HIS A 467 -6.55 29.54 4.42
C HIS A 467 -7.76 30.13 5.15
N GLU A 468 -8.75 30.62 4.41
CA GLU A 468 -9.94 31.26 4.96
C GLU A 468 -10.87 30.26 5.66
N MET A 469 -10.67 28.96 5.43
CA MET A 469 -11.46 27.88 6.01
C MET A 469 -11.08 27.55 7.45
N TYR A 470 -9.82 27.74 7.84
CA TYR A 470 -9.32 27.25 9.13
C TYR A 470 -10.01 27.85 10.36
N PRO A 471 -10.41 29.14 10.39
CA PRO A 471 -11.27 29.64 11.45
C PRO A 471 -12.61 28.88 11.54
N ILE A 472 -13.27 28.65 10.41
CA ILE A 472 -14.55 27.93 10.34
C ILE A 472 -14.36 26.49 10.82
N LEU A 473 -13.31 25.81 10.38
CA LEU A 473 -12.99 24.43 10.79
C LEU A 473 -12.63 24.35 12.28
N THR A 474 -11.96 25.36 12.83
CA THR A 474 -11.64 25.43 14.26
C THR A 474 -12.92 25.50 15.11
N GLU A 475 -13.90 26.29 14.67
CA GLU A 475 -15.19 26.41 15.35
C GLU A 475 -16.08 25.18 15.13
N SER A 476 -16.02 24.60 13.94
CA SER A 476 -16.85 23.45 13.55
C SER A 476 -16.37 22.15 14.21
N PHE A 477 -15.05 21.96 14.33
CA PHE A 477 -14.43 20.74 14.84
C PHE A 477 -13.42 21.05 15.97
N PRO A 478 -13.87 21.50 17.15
CA PRO A 478 -12.97 21.96 18.20
C PRO A 478 -12.13 20.82 18.85
N ASN A 479 -12.50 19.56 18.62
CA ASN A 479 -11.88 18.36 19.22
C ASN A 479 -10.94 17.60 18.27
N LEU A 480 -10.51 18.22 17.17
CA LEU A 480 -9.57 17.57 16.24
C LEU A 480 -8.28 17.11 16.94
N LYS A 481 -7.89 15.89 16.60
CA LYS A 481 -6.67 15.20 17.06
C LYS A 481 -5.73 14.90 15.91
N VAL A 482 -6.27 14.66 14.73
CA VAL A 482 -5.54 14.28 13.52
C VAL A 482 -5.94 15.24 12.40
N ILE A 483 -4.95 15.81 11.73
CA ILE A 483 -5.15 16.51 10.46
C ILE A 483 -4.21 15.90 9.42
N GLU A 484 -4.78 15.44 8.30
CA GLU A 484 -4.09 14.91 7.13
C GLU A 484 -4.27 15.83 5.92
N GLY A 485 -3.34 15.82 4.98
CA GLY A 485 -3.42 16.66 3.77
C GLY A 485 -2.99 18.11 3.99
N ALA A 486 -2.41 18.46 5.15
CA ALA A 486 -2.14 19.84 5.49
C ALA A 486 -1.23 20.54 4.47
N HIS A 487 -1.69 21.67 3.94
CA HIS A 487 -0.87 22.53 3.10
C HIS A 487 -0.14 23.59 3.92
N PHE A 488 0.81 24.30 3.31
CA PHE A 488 1.57 25.40 3.93
C PHE A 488 0.66 26.43 4.62
N GLY A 489 -0.57 26.55 4.15
CA GLY A 489 -1.51 27.48 4.72
C GLY A 489 -2.01 27.15 6.11
N LEU A 490 -2.27 25.87 6.38
CA LEU A 490 -2.61 25.39 7.71
C LEU A 490 -1.45 25.65 8.68
N PHE A 491 -0.22 25.48 8.22
CA PHE A 491 0.96 25.68 9.05
C PHE A 491 1.07 27.12 9.57
N ASN A 492 0.90 28.11 8.69
CA ASN A 492 0.89 29.51 9.09
C ASN A 492 -0.27 29.82 10.04
N PHE A 493 -1.46 29.27 9.76
CA PHE A 493 -2.61 29.42 10.63
C PHE A 493 -2.35 28.87 12.05
N LEU A 494 -1.75 27.68 12.18
CA LEU A 494 -1.41 27.08 13.47
C LEU A 494 -0.39 27.92 14.26
N LEU A 495 0.59 28.52 13.57
CA LEU A 495 1.56 29.42 14.22
C LEU A 495 0.90 30.71 14.72
N GLU A 496 0.01 31.30 13.93
CA GLU A 496 -0.74 32.51 14.29
C GLU A 496 -1.79 32.24 15.38
N ASN A 497 -2.32 31.02 15.43
CA ASN A 497 -3.41 30.62 16.30
C ASN A 497 -3.00 29.43 17.19
N ILE A 498 -1.89 29.55 17.90
CA ILE A 498 -1.26 28.42 18.63
C ILE A 498 -2.15 27.68 19.63
N ASN A 499 -3.30 28.24 20.01
CA ASN A 499 -4.27 27.62 20.92
C ASN A 499 -5.45 26.92 20.20
N CYS A 500 -5.55 26.98 18.86
CA CYS A 500 -6.59 26.25 18.11
C CYS A 500 -6.34 24.73 18.19
N TRP A 501 -7.40 23.92 18.22
CA TRP A 501 -7.31 22.46 18.40
C TRP A 501 -6.31 22.04 19.48
N PRO A 502 -6.61 22.32 20.76
CA PRO A 502 -5.71 21.98 21.86
C PRO A 502 -5.47 20.47 22.02
N GLN A 503 -6.29 19.63 21.36
CA GLN A 503 -6.16 18.18 21.33
C GLN A 503 -5.41 17.66 20.10
N LEU A 504 -4.88 18.54 19.23
CA LEU A 504 -4.16 18.11 18.03
C LEU A 504 -2.88 17.36 18.41
N GLU A 505 -2.82 16.08 18.04
CA GLU A 505 -1.73 15.16 18.34
C GLU A 505 -0.94 14.79 17.08
N PHE A 506 -1.55 14.86 15.90
CA PHE A 506 -0.94 14.48 14.63
C PHE A 506 -1.27 15.48 13.51
N LEU A 507 -0.25 15.81 12.73
CA LEU A 507 -0.34 16.69 11.56
C LEU A 507 0.49 16.08 10.42
N ASN A 508 -0.15 15.68 9.33
CA ASN A 508 0.54 15.27 8.10
C ASN A 508 0.49 16.41 7.07
N VAL A 509 1.66 16.88 6.65
CA VAL A 509 1.86 18.05 5.80
C VAL A 509 2.34 17.61 4.42
N GLN A 510 1.60 17.98 3.37
CA GLN A 510 1.92 17.63 1.98
C GLN A 510 2.94 18.58 1.31
N THR A 511 3.24 19.71 1.94
CA THR A 511 4.19 20.70 1.41
C THR A 511 5.30 20.97 2.40
N GLU A 512 6.56 20.93 1.96
CA GLU A 512 7.72 21.17 2.83
C GLU A 512 7.62 22.56 3.50
N PRO A 513 7.42 22.62 4.83
CA PRO A 513 7.43 23.88 5.54
C PRO A 513 8.88 24.38 5.63
N LYS A 514 9.07 25.70 5.73
CA LYS A 514 10.39 26.25 6.08
C LYS A 514 10.82 25.69 7.43
N PHE A 515 12.06 25.20 7.52
CA PHE A 515 12.60 24.54 8.70
C PHE A 515 12.45 25.39 9.99
N GLU A 516 12.61 26.72 9.89
CA GLU A 516 12.46 27.62 11.05
C GLU A 516 11.02 27.66 11.59
N LEU A 517 10.03 27.50 10.71
CA LEU A 517 8.62 27.44 11.08
C LEU A 517 8.32 26.12 11.80
N LEU A 518 8.91 25.03 11.32
CA LEU A 518 8.81 23.70 11.94
C LEU A 518 9.37 23.67 13.36
N GLU A 519 10.59 24.19 13.55
CA GLU A 519 11.20 24.30 14.88
C GLU A 519 10.33 25.15 15.84
N THR A 520 9.76 26.24 15.33
CA THR A 520 8.88 27.11 16.12
C THR A 520 7.62 26.37 16.57
N LEU A 521 6.93 25.67 15.65
CA LEU A 521 5.71 24.93 15.98
C LEU A 521 6.00 23.78 16.95
N MET A 522 7.09 23.03 16.75
CA MET A 522 7.48 21.93 17.63
C MET A 522 7.89 22.42 19.03
N SER A 523 8.55 23.57 19.12
CA SER A 523 8.88 24.20 20.40
C SER A 523 7.63 24.60 21.18
N GLN A 524 6.62 25.10 20.48
CA GLN A 524 5.34 25.52 21.08
C GLN A 524 4.39 24.34 21.35
N ARG A 525 4.46 23.27 20.55
CA ARG A 525 3.65 22.05 20.67
C ARG A 525 4.52 20.80 20.72
N PRO A 526 5.23 20.56 21.85
CA PRO A 526 6.20 19.46 21.95
C PRO A 526 5.58 18.04 21.91
N LYS A 527 4.25 17.94 21.94
CA LYS A 527 3.51 16.67 21.83
C LYS A 527 2.95 16.41 20.42
N LEU A 528 2.98 17.41 19.53
CA LEU A 528 2.47 17.29 18.18
C LEU A 528 3.44 16.49 17.33
N ALA A 529 2.96 15.38 16.77
CA ALA A 529 3.68 14.62 15.75
C ALA A 529 3.44 15.26 14.38
N ILE A 530 4.52 15.59 13.66
CA ILE A 530 4.45 16.23 12.34
C ILE A 530 5.11 15.33 11.30
N VAL A 531 4.33 14.79 10.37
CA VAL A 531 4.82 14.08 9.18
C VAL A 531 4.85 15.05 8.02
N ILE A 532 5.89 14.93 7.19
CA ILE A 532 6.00 15.65 5.92
C ILE A 532 6.01 14.55 4.85
N GLU A 533 4.98 14.52 4.00
CA GLU A 533 4.93 13.64 2.83
C GLU A 533 5.89 14.20 1.75
N GLU A 534 6.75 13.34 1.22
CA GLU A 534 7.77 13.71 0.24
C GLU A 534 7.50 13.02 -1.09
N ASP A 535 7.05 13.80 -2.08
CA ASP A 535 7.08 13.43 -3.50
C ASP A 535 8.22 14.12 -4.28
N MET A 536 9.18 14.74 -3.59
CA MET A 536 10.30 15.48 -4.21
C MET A 536 11.66 15.07 -3.63
N PRO A 537 12.72 15.01 -4.47
CA PRO A 537 14.03 14.50 -4.06
C PRO A 537 14.63 15.39 -2.97
N LEU A 538 14.78 14.81 -1.79
CA LEU A 538 15.32 15.50 -0.64
C LEU A 538 16.78 15.93 -0.83
N SER A 539 17.08 17.13 -0.32
CA SER A 539 18.44 17.42 0.12
C SER A 539 18.80 16.54 1.34
N PRO A 540 20.08 16.19 1.55
CA PRO A 540 20.55 15.31 2.64
C PRO A 540 20.22 15.75 4.09
N GLN A 541 19.52 16.87 4.27
CA GLN A 541 19.18 17.49 5.55
C GLN A 541 17.73 17.26 6.00
N ALA A 542 16.84 16.73 5.15
CA ALA A 542 15.42 16.52 5.48
C ALA A 542 15.09 15.12 6.04
N PHE A 543 16.03 14.17 5.93
CA PHE A 543 15.92 12.78 6.41
C PHE A 543 15.63 12.60 7.91
N TYR A 544 15.67 13.68 8.70
CA TYR A 544 15.66 13.65 10.16
C TYR A 544 14.25 13.61 10.78
N TYR A 545 13.17 13.91 10.03
CA TYR A 545 11.84 14.13 10.63
C TYR A 545 10.91 12.90 10.64
N GLN A 546 10.96 12.03 9.63
CA GLN A 546 10.11 10.82 9.57
C GLN A 546 10.43 9.81 10.70
N TRP A 547 11.62 9.89 11.29
CA TRP A 547 12.12 8.98 12.32
C TRP A 547 11.44 9.13 13.69
N LEU A 548 10.92 10.30 14.05
CA LEU A 548 10.36 10.56 15.39
C LEU A 548 8.85 10.28 15.51
N VAL A 549 8.11 10.31 14.41
CA VAL A 549 6.65 10.30 14.43
C VAL A 549 6.06 8.90 14.48
N ARG A 550 6.66 7.94 13.76
CA ARG A 550 6.15 6.56 13.70
C ARG A 550 6.20 5.85 15.06
N ASP A 551 7.21 6.15 15.88
CA ASP A 551 7.44 5.46 17.17
C ASP A 551 6.52 5.96 18.30
N CYS A 552 5.94 7.16 18.15
CA CYS A 552 4.92 7.69 19.06
C CYS A 552 3.53 7.05 18.86
N LEU A 553 3.25 6.52 17.65
CA LEU A 553 1.93 6.02 17.28
C LEU A 553 1.63 4.59 17.73
N LYS A 554 2.65 3.74 17.98
CA LYS A 554 2.41 2.31 18.33
C LYS A 554 2.59 1.95 19.81
N LYS A 555 2.95 2.91 20.67
CA LYS A 555 3.01 2.73 22.13
C LYS A 555 1.81 3.34 22.87
N ARG A 556 0.67 3.54 22.19
CA ARG A 556 -0.58 4.00 22.81
C ARG A 556 -1.73 3.07 22.49
#